data_AF-A0A1G4FNS0-F1
#
_entry.id   AF-A0A1G4FNS0-F1
#
_cell.length_a   1.000
_cell.length_b   1.000
_cell.length_c   1.000
_cell.angle_alpha   90.00
_cell.angle_beta   90.00
_cell.angle_gamma   90.00
#
_symmetry.space_group_name_H-M   'P 1'
#
loop_
_entity.id
_entity.type
_entity.pdbx_description
1 polymer ?
#
loop_
_entity_poly.entity_id
_entity_poly.type
_entity_poly.pdbx_seq_one_letter_code
_entity_poly.pdbx_strand_id
1 'polypeptide(L)'
;MKKLKRNERVAGIMYILTTKPNYVFSYRYFCELFDVKKSSISGDISIIKELVEKIEIGTIETITGSGGGVKFAPKVQKEKTKYFLEQLCKDLSEPNRIISGGFIYMLDILYSPHIVKELGIIFANEFMDKGIDYVVTIETKGIPIALMTAEILNVPLVIIRKNIKVTEGSTVNINYISGSTKIIQTMSLSRKALREMSKVLIIDDFMKGGGTVRGIYEMMEEFNVEVAGTGVLISTMSPEKKLVNNYTSLMILKDVDEENRKIDLISNFEYLNHIKKN
;
A
#
# COMPACT_ATOMS: atom_id res chain seq x y z
N MET A 1 29.52 -22.40 12.85
CA MET A 1 29.88 -21.31 11.92
C MET A 1 30.97 -20.46 12.56
N LYS A 2 31.86 -19.85 11.78
CA LYS A 2 32.86 -18.91 12.30
C LYS A 2 32.14 -17.68 12.88
N LYS A 3 32.57 -17.21 14.06
CA LYS A 3 31.95 -16.05 14.71
C LYS A 3 32.06 -14.82 13.81
N LEU A 4 30.92 -14.22 13.46
CA LEU A 4 30.89 -13.05 12.59
C LEU A 4 31.48 -11.82 13.28
N LYS A 5 32.30 -11.08 12.54
CA LYS A 5 32.80 -9.76 12.92
C LYS A 5 31.65 -8.76 12.96
N ARG A 6 31.89 -7.61 13.61
CA ARG A 6 30.86 -6.58 13.80
C ARG A 6 30.27 -6.07 12.49
N ASN A 7 31.10 -5.75 11.51
CA ASN A 7 30.68 -5.29 10.19
C ASN A 7 29.81 -6.32 9.46
N GLU A 8 30.14 -7.61 9.55
CA GLU A 8 29.36 -8.70 8.96
C GLU A 8 27.99 -8.84 9.63
N ARG A 9 27.92 -8.73 10.97
CA ARG A 9 26.65 -8.74 11.71
C ARG A 9 25.79 -7.52 11.37
N VAL A 10 26.37 -6.33 11.32
CA VAL A 10 25.66 -5.10 10.94
C VAL A 10 25.02 -5.26 9.55
N ALA A 11 25.78 -5.75 8.57
CA ALA A 11 25.26 -6.04 7.23
C ALA A 11 24.13 -7.09 7.26
N GLY A 12 24.32 -8.17 8.03
CA GLY A 12 23.32 -9.24 8.18
C GLY A 12 22.01 -8.77 8.83
N ILE A 13 22.09 -8.00 9.92
CA ILE A 13 20.92 -7.43 10.60
C ILE A 13 20.18 -6.49 9.64
N MET A 14 20.91 -5.59 8.95
CA MET A 14 20.30 -4.66 8.00
C MET A 14 19.56 -5.40 6.88
N TYR A 15 20.18 -6.42 6.28
CA TYR A 15 19.53 -7.28 5.29
C TYR A 15 18.24 -7.91 5.83
N ILE A 16 18.28 -8.54 7.01
CA ILE A 16 17.10 -9.20 7.58
C ILE A 16 15.97 -8.21 7.85
N LEU A 17 16.28 -7.07 8.48
CA LEU A 17 15.28 -6.04 8.79
C LEU A 17 14.63 -5.48 7.53
N THR A 18 15.40 -5.25 6.46
CA THR A 18 14.88 -4.70 5.20
C THR A 18 14.08 -5.70 4.36
N THR A 19 14.32 -7.01 4.53
CA THR A 19 13.51 -8.05 3.84
C THR A 19 12.12 -8.24 4.43
N LYS A 20 11.89 -7.78 5.67
CA LYS A 20 10.59 -7.85 6.35
C LYS A 20 10.30 -6.50 7.02
N PRO A 21 9.95 -5.46 6.24
CA PRO A 21 9.62 -4.15 6.79
C PRO A 21 8.48 -4.27 7.79
N ASN A 22 8.48 -3.42 8.83
CA ASN A 22 7.51 -3.41 9.92
C ASN A 22 7.34 -4.71 10.74
N TYR A 23 8.09 -5.78 10.43
CA TYR A 23 8.14 -6.98 11.25
C TYR A 23 9.06 -6.76 12.47
N VAL A 24 8.58 -7.16 13.65
CA VAL A 24 9.32 -7.03 14.90
C VAL A 24 10.20 -8.25 15.14
N PHE A 25 11.51 -8.08 15.00
CA PHE A 25 12.48 -9.10 15.36
C PHE A 25 12.91 -8.92 16.82
N SER A 26 12.82 -9.99 17.61
CA SER A 26 13.32 -9.95 18.98
C SER A 26 14.85 -9.83 19.00
N TYR A 27 15.41 -9.19 20.03
CA TYR A 27 16.86 -9.21 20.24
C TYR A 27 17.41 -10.64 20.36
N ARG A 28 16.61 -11.54 20.93
CA ARG A 28 16.94 -12.97 21.08
C ARG A 28 17.19 -13.63 19.73
N TYR A 29 16.34 -13.37 18.74
CA TYR A 29 16.50 -13.89 17.37
C TYR A 29 17.90 -13.59 16.82
N PHE A 30 18.37 -12.34 16.92
CA PHE A 30 19.70 -11.97 16.44
C PHE A 30 20.84 -12.49 17.34
N CYS A 31 20.63 -12.60 18.65
CA CYS A 31 21.62 -13.18 19.55
C CYS A 31 21.88 -14.66 19.22
N GLU A 32 20.82 -15.43 18.96
CA GLU A 32 20.89 -16.84 18.57
C GLU A 32 21.48 -16.99 17.16
N LEU A 33 21.03 -16.16 16.21
CA LEU A 33 21.50 -16.22 14.83
C LEU A 33 23.00 -15.95 14.68
N PHE A 34 23.54 -15.01 15.46
CA PHE A 34 24.94 -14.57 15.34
C PHE A 34 25.86 -15.05 16.47
N ASP A 35 25.33 -15.82 17.43
CA ASP A 35 26.04 -16.32 18.61
C ASP A 35 26.79 -15.21 19.40
N VAL A 36 26.03 -14.17 19.78
CA VAL A 36 26.54 -13.01 20.53
C VAL A 36 25.57 -12.55 21.61
N LYS A 37 26.10 -11.78 22.57
CA LYS A 37 25.30 -11.20 23.67
C LYS A 37 24.41 -10.05 23.17
N LYS A 38 23.31 -9.81 23.88
CA LYS A 38 22.37 -8.70 23.61
C LYS A 38 23.06 -7.32 23.54
N SER A 39 24.08 -7.08 24.36
CA SER A 39 24.85 -5.82 24.34
C SER A 39 25.54 -5.58 23.00
N SER A 40 26.08 -6.63 22.37
CA SER A 40 26.68 -6.55 21.03
C SER A 40 25.63 -6.24 19.97
N ILE A 41 24.49 -6.94 19.98
CA ILE A 41 23.38 -6.68 19.05
C ILE A 41 22.81 -5.27 19.22
N SER A 42 22.69 -4.78 20.45
CA SER A 42 22.20 -3.42 20.72
C SER A 42 23.14 -2.37 20.13
N GLY A 43 24.45 -2.53 20.30
CA GLY A 43 25.44 -1.64 19.67
C GLY A 43 25.46 -1.74 18.15
N ASP A 44 25.16 -2.90 17.58
CA ASP A 44 25.07 -3.08 16.12
C ASP A 44 23.80 -2.40 15.56
N ILE A 45 22.68 -2.49 16.26
CA ILE A 45 21.41 -1.82 15.93
C ILE A 45 21.55 -0.30 15.99
N SER A 46 22.27 0.26 16.97
CA SER A 46 22.52 1.71 17.03
C SER A 46 23.24 2.23 15.78
N ILE A 47 24.26 1.50 15.29
CA ILE A 47 24.94 1.84 14.03
C ILE A 47 23.97 1.81 12.85
N ILE A 48 23.12 0.79 12.79
CA ILE A 48 22.15 0.65 11.69
C ILE A 48 21.12 1.78 11.74
N LYS A 49 20.65 2.15 12.94
CA LYS A 49 19.72 3.27 13.13
C LYS A 49 20.32 4.57 12.59
N GLU A 50 21.53 4.90 13.00
CA GLU A 50 22.25 6.10 12.50
C GLU A 50 22.42 6.07 10.99
N LEU A 51 22.77 4.92 10.41
CA LEU A 51 22.91 4.76 8.96
C LEU A 51 21.59 4.97 8.23
N VAL A 52 20.52 4.32 8.68
CA VAL A 52 19.18 4.37 8.07
C VAL A 52 18.61 5.79 8.10
N GLU A 53 18.82 6.52 9.19
CA GLU A 53 18.45 7.93 9.30
C GLU A 53 19.31 8.79 8.37
N LYS A 54 20.63 8.57 8.33
CA LYS A 54 21.57 9.35 7.50
C LYS A 54 21.33 9.22 6.00
N ILE A 55 20.94 8.04 5.54
CA ILE A 55 20.60 7.81 4.12
C ILE A 55 19.10 7.96 3.85
N GLU A 56 18.33 8.32 4.88
CA GLU A 56 16.93 8.73 4.78
C GLU A 56 16.02 7.70 4.07
N ILE A 57 16.21 6.41 4.38
CA ILE A 57 15.41 5.30 3.82
C ILE A 57 14.32 4.79 4.77
N GLY A 58 14.29 5.28 6.02
CA GLY A 58 13.36 4.81 7.03
C GLY A 58 13.80 5.12 8.45
N THR A 59 13.26 4.36 9.40
CA THR A 59 13.65 4.39 10.81
C THR A 59 13.86 2.98 11.34
N ILE A 60 14.77 2.84 12.31
CA ILE A 60 14.86 1.64 13.14
C ILE A 60 14.15 1.94 14.46
N GLU A 61 13.06 1.24 14.70
CA GLU A 61 12.21 1.43 15.87
C GLU A 61 12.43 0.30 16.86
N THR A 62 12.66 0.66 18.13
CA THR A 62 12.77 -0.27 19.24
C THR A 62 11.46 -0.32 20.00
N ILE A 63 10.88 -1.52 20.11
CA ILE A 63 9.66 -1.77 20.87
C ILE A 63 10.06 -2.36 22.22
N THR A 64 9.57 -1.76 23.30
CA THR A 64 9.86 -2.20 24.68
C THR A 64 8.83 -3.23 25.16
N GLY A 65 9.18 -4.03 26.19
CA GLY A 65 8.29 -5.04 26.78
C GLY A 65 8.67 -6.50 26.47
N SER A 66 7.86 -7.45 26.94
CA SER A 66 8.09 -8.91 26.85
C SER A 66 8.06 -9.46 25.43
N GLY A 67 7.28 -8.84 24.54
CA GLY A 67 7.29 -9.07 23.09
C GLY A 67 8.12 -8.04 22.31
N GLY A 68 8.96 -7.27 23.00
CA GLY A 68 9.75 -6.20 22.43
C GLY A 68 10.85 -6.68 21.48
N GLY A 69 11.35 -5.76 20.67
CA GLY A 69 12.29 -6.07 19.61
C GLY A 69 12.66 -4.84 18.81
N VAL A 70 13.11 -5.07 17.60
CA VAL A 70 13.41 -4.01 16.63
C VAL A 70 12.74 -4.30 15.30
N LYS A 71 12.30 -3.23 14.63
CA LYS A 71 11.77 -3.29 13.27
C LYS A 71 12.37 -2.17 12.43
N PHE A 72 12.45 -2.40 11.14
CA PHE A 72 12.71 -1.36 10.16
C PHE A 72 11.37 -0.85 9.62
N ALA A 73 11.11 0.44 9.78
CA ALA A 73 9.93 1.10 9.21
C ALA A 73 10.39 1.93 8.00
N PRO A 74 10.08 1.49 6.76
CA PRO A 74 10.41 2.27 5.57
C PRO A 74 9.68 3.61 5.59
N LYS A 75 10.42 4.69 5.36
CA LYS A 75 9.85 6.02 5.19
C LYS A 75 10.22 6.58 3.83
N VAL A 76 9.32 7.38 3.29
CA VAL A 76 9.59 8.16 2.08
C VAL A 76 10.02 9.57 2.45
N GLN A 77 11.01 10.08 1.72
CA GLN A 77 11.36 11.50 1.76
C GLN A 77 10.28 12.31 1.04
N LYS A 78 9.90 13.45 1.62
CA LYS A 78 8.86 14.31 1.07
C LYS A 78 9.19 14.73 -0.36
N GLU A 79 10.42 15.21 -0.58
CA GLU A 79 10.90 15.72 -1.85
C GLU A 79 10.99 14.61 -2.91
N LYS A 80 11.49 13.43 -2.52
CA LYS A 80 11.54 12.25 -3.40
C LYS A 80 10.13 11.81 -3.81
N THR A 81 9.18 11.75 -2.87
CA THR A 81 7.79 11.39 -3.18
C THR A 81 7.13 12.42 -4.08
N LYS A 82 7.34 13.71 -3.82
CA LYS A 82 6.81 14.79 -4.67
C LYS A 82 7.31 14.64 -6.10
N TYR A 83 8.63 14.56 -6.27
CA TYR A 83 9.26 14.38 -7.57
C TYR A 83 8.78 13.12 -8.28
N PHE A 84 8.68 11.99 -7.56
CA PHE A 84 8.20 10.74 -8.10
C PHE A 84 6.74 10.83 -8.61
N LEU A 85 5.84 11.42 -7.83
CA LEU A 85 4.44 11.58 -8.23
C LEU A 85 4.27 12.58 -9.36
N GLU A 86 5.04 13.68 -9.37
CA GLU A 86 5.04 14.67 -10.45
C GLU A 86 5.55 14.05 -11.76
N GLN A 87 6.64 13.27 -11.71
CA GLN A 87 7.15 12.56 -12.87
C GLN A 87 6.15 11.53 -13.38
N LEU A 88 5.50 10.80 -12.47
CA LEU A 88 4.47 9.83 -12.85
C LEU A 88 3.24 10.50 -13.49
N CYS A 89 2.83 11.68 -13.01
CA CYS A 89 1.78 12.47 -13.65
C CYS A 89 2.17 12.86 -15.08
N LYS A 90 3.42 13.33 -15.27
CA LYS A 90 3.94 13.68 -16.59
C LYS A 90 3.91 12.48 -17.54
N ASP A 91 4.43 11.34 -17.10
CA ASP A 91 4.48 10.12 -17.90
C ASP A 91 3.06 9.64 -18.26
N LEU A 92 2.11 9.73 -17.33
CA LEU A 92 0.71 9.34 -17.53
C LEU A 92 -0.11 10.34 -18.36
N SER A 93 0.37 11.59 -18.48
CA SER A 93 -0.25 12.63 -19.29
C SER A 93 0.11 12.55 -20.78
N GLU A 94 0.93 11.59 -21.20
CA GLU A 94 1.31 11.41 -22.60
C GLU A 94 0.08 11.11 -23.51
N PRO A 95 -0.08 11.82 -24.66
CA PRO A 95 -1.26 11.72 -25.53
C PRO A 95 -1.57 10.34 -26.10
N ASN A 96 -0.60 9.42 -26.11
CA ASN A 96 -0.78 8.04 -26.57
C ASN A 96 -1.47 7.15 -25.53
N ARG A 97 -1.65 7.63 -24.29
CA ARG A 97 -2.32 6.90 -23.22
C ARG A 97 -3.83 7.09 -23.19
N ILE A 98 -4.40 7.97 -24.00
CA ILE A 98 -5.85 8.19 -24.03
C ILE A 98 -6.57 6.92 -24.50
N ILE A 99 -7.57 6.49 -23.75
CA ILE A 99 -8.48 5.39 -24.09
C ILE A 99 -9.92 5.92 -24.03
N SER A 100 -10.79 5.37 -24.88
CA SER A 100 -12.20 5.73 -24.96
C SER A 100 -12.90 5.75 -23.60
N GLY A 101 -13.73 6.77 -23.38
CA GLY A 101 -14.58 6.90 -22.21
C GLY A 101 -13.96 7.74 -21.09
N GLY A 102 -12.98 8.58 -21.43
CA GLY A 102 -12.23 9.40 -20.47
C GLY A 102 -11.32 8.58 -19.55
N PHE A 103 -10.71 7.52 -20.08
CA PHE A 103 -9.75 6.69 -19.36
C PHE A 103 -8.33 6.89 -19.91
N ILE A 104 -7.35 6.51 -19.10
CA ILE A 104 -5.94 6.52 -19.50
C ILE A 104 -5.32 5.12 -19.34
N TYR A 105 -4.36 4.81 -20.21
CA TYR A 105 -3.58 3.60 -20.19
C TYR A 105 -2.49 3.68 -19.12
N MET A 106 -2.54 2.78 -18.14
CA MET A 106 -1.63 2.75 -17.00
C MET A 106 -0.98 1.37 -16.76
N LEU A 107 -1.20 0.39 -17.63
CA LEU A 107 -0.82 -1.00 -17.32
C LEU A 107 0.70 -1.18 -17.20
N ASP A 108 1.47 -0.47 -18.02
CA ASP A 108 2.94 -0.45 -17.95
C ASP A 108 3.44 0.08 -16.61
N ILE A 109 2.76 1.09 -16.05
CA ILE A 109 3.03 1.61 -14.71
C ILE A 109 2.67 0.58 -13.63
N LEU A 110 1.47 0.01 -13.71
CA LEU A 110 0.96 -0.95 -12.72
C LEU A 110 1.73 -2.28 -12.72
N TYR A 111 2.38 -2.62 -13.84
CA TYR A 111 3.16 -3.86 -13.97
C TYR A 111 4.65 -3.64 -13.76
N SER A 112 5.10 -2.41 -13.52
CA SER A 112 6.50 -2.10 -13.20
C SER A 112 6.76 -2.28 -11.70
N PRO A 113 7.53 -3.31 -11.27
CA PRO A 113 7.76 -3.59 -9.85
C PRO A 113 8.38 -2.42 -9.10
N HIS A 114 9.28 -1.68 -9.75
CA HIS A 114 9.94 -0.52 -9.15
C HIS A 114 8.94 0.60 -8.84
N ILE A 115 8.00 0.87 -9.76
CA ILE A 115 6.98 1.91 -9.57
C ILE A 115 5.98 1.48 -8.50
N VAL A 116 5.43 0.27 -8.60
CA VAL A 116 4.43 -0.19 -7.61
C VAL A 116 5.00 -0.36 -6.21
N LYS A 117 6.31 -0.64 -6.08
CA LYS A 117 6.98 -0.65 -4.79
C LYS A 117 7.01 0.73 -4.15
N GLU A 118 7.41 1.76 -4.89
CA GLU A 118 7.40 3.14 -4.37
C GLU A 118 5.97 3.59 -4.02
N LEU A 119 4.98 3.27 -4.87
CA LEU A 119 3.56 3.52 -4.57
C LEU A 119 3.09 2.80 -3.30
N GLY A 120 3.49 1.54 -3.12
CA GLY A 120 3.18 0.74 -1.93
C GLY A 120 3.78 1.33 -0.66
N ILE A 121 5.01 1.86 -0.71
CA ILE A 121 5.63 2.55 0.42
C ILE A 121 4.87 3.84 0.75
N ILE A 122 4.45 4.63 -0.25
CA ILE A 122 3.67 5.86 -0.05
C ILE A 122 2.33 5.55 0.62
N PHE A 123 1.58 4.56 0.11
CA PHE A 123 0.32 4.15 0.74
C PHE A 123 0.53 3.60 2.16
N ALA A 124 1.53 2.75 2.37
CA ALA A 124 1.81 2.21 3.69
C ALA A 124 2.12 3.33 4.70
N ASN A 125 2.93 4.33 4.32
CA ASN A 125 3.22 5.49 5.17
C ASN A 125 1.98 6.33 5.47
N GLU A 126 1.10 6.50 4.48
CA GLU A 126 -0.16 7.24 4.65
C GLU A 126 -1.11 6.60 5.68
N PHE A 127 -1.07 5.27 5.81
CA PHE A 127 -2.00 4.51 6.64
C PHE A 127 -1.35 3.76 7.82
N MET A 128 -0.05 3.94 8.07
CA MET A 128 0.72 3.14 9.04
C MET A 128 0.16 3.23 10.47
N ASP A 129 -0.33 4.41 10.87
CA ASP A 129 -0.85 4.66 12.22
C ASP A 129 -2.27 4.11 12.44
N LYS A 130 -2.90 3.50 11.43
CA LYS A 130 -4.32 3.09 11.50
C LYS A 130 -4.56 1.68 12.05
N GLY A 131 -3.51 0.94 12.38
CA GLY A 131 -3.63 -0.42 12.93
C GLY A 131 -4.27 -1.39 11.95
N ILE A 132 -3.86 -1.34 10.68
CA ILE A 132 -4.37 -2.19 9.62
C ILE A 132 -4.02 -3.66 9.89
N ASP A 133 -4.98 -4.57 9.76
CA ASP A 133 -4.81 -6.02 9.86
C ASP A 133 -4.71 -6.71 8.48
N TYR A 134 -5.37 -6.15 7.46
CA TYR A 134 -5.36 -6.67 6.09
C TYR A 134 -5.39 -5.53 5.07
N VAL A 135 -4.73 -5.73 3.93
CA VAL A 135 -4.99 -4.94 2.73
C VAL A 135 -6.01 -5.66 1.86
N VAL A 136 -7.01 -4.95 1.37
CA VAL A 136 -8.07 -5.48 0.52
C VAL A 136 -8.04 -4.77 -0.83
N THR A 137 -8.18 -5.54 -1.92
CA THR A 137 -8.36 -5.00 -3.27
C THR A 137 -9.33 -5.86 -4.06
N ILE A 138 -9.78 -5.38 -5.22
CA ILE A 138 -10.56 -6.17 -6.17
C ILE A 138 -9.71 -6.48 -7.39
N GLU A 139 -9.92 -7.65 -7.99
CA GLU A 139 -9.19 -8.01 -9.20
C GLU A 139 -9.48 -7.05 -10.38
N THR A 140 -8.52 -6.73 -11.23
CA THR A 140 -7.15 -7.29 -11.30
C THR A 140 -6.06 -6.21 -11.18
N LYS A 141 -6.37 -4.98 -11.61
CA LYS A 141 -5.37 -3.94 -11.86
C LYS A 141 -4.77 -3.33 -10.58
N GLY A 142 -5.55 -3.24 -9.50
CA GLY A 142 -5.06 -2.78 -8.19
C GLY A 142 -4.16 -3.76 -7.44
N ILE A 143 -4.11 -5.04 -7.84
CA ILE A 143 -3.38 -6.10 -7.11
C ILE A 143 -1.90 -5.79 -6.89
N PRO A 144 -1.12 -5.34 -7.90
CA PRO A 144 0.31 -5.07 -7.70
C PRO A 144 0.58 -3.99 -6.62
N ILE A 145 -0.19 -2.91 -6.61
CA ILE A 145 -0.07 -1.84 -5.62
C ILE A 145 -0.50 -2.35 -4.24
N ALA A 146 -1.62 -3.06 -4.18
CA ALA A 146 -2.14 -3.63 -2.94
C ALA A 146 -1.15 -4.63 -2.31
N LEU A 147 -0.49 -5.47 -3.13
CA LEU A 147 0.53 -6.40 -2.70
C LEU A 147 1.74 -5.68 -2.10
N MET A 148 2.27 -4.67 -2.78
CA MET A 148 3.40 -3.89 -2.27
C MET A 148 3.02 -3.13 -1.00
N THR A 149 1.80 -2.59 -0.92
CA THR A 149 1.30 -1.93 0.29
C THR A 149 1.21 -2.90 1.47
N ALA A 150 0.67 -4.11 1.22
CA ALA A 150 0.53 -5.18 2.22
C ALA A 150 1.91 -5.66 2.72
N GLU A 151 2.87 -5.82 1.82
CA GLU A 151 4.25 -6.17 2.15
C GLU A 151 4.88 -5.12 3.08
N ILE A 152 4.79 -3.82 2.75
CA ILE A 152 5.38 -2.75 3.57
C ILE A 152 4.67 -2.64 4.93
N LEU A 153 3.35 -2.78 4.98
CA LEU A 153 2.59 -2.81 6.24
C LEU A 153 2.79 -4.12 7.03
N ASN A 154 3.39 -5.14 6.42
CA ASN A 154 3.56 -6.49 6.97
C ASN A 154 2.22 -7.10 7.42
N VAL A 155 1.24 -7.06 6.51
CA VAL A 155 -0.10 -7.63 6.68
C VAL A 155 -0.47 -8.50 5.47
N PRO A 156 -1.35 -9.48 5.63
CA PRO A 156 -1.88 -10.24 4.50
C PRO A 156 -2.66 -9.37 3.48
N LEU A 157 -2.58 -9.76 2.20
CA LEU A 157 -3.41 -9.25 1.12
C LEU A 157 -4.64 -10.15 0.92
N VAL A 158 -5.81 -9.55 0.81
CA VAL A 158 -7.07 -10.20 0.44
C VAL A 158 -7.56 -9.64 -0.89
N ILE A 159 -7.91 -10.53 -1.82
CA ILE A 159 -8.34 -10.17 -3.17
C ILE A 159 -9.80 -10.58 -3.37
N ILE A 160 -10.65 -9.59 -3.57
CA ILE A 160 -12.05 -9.76 -3.93
C ILE A 160 -12.15 -10.15 -5.41
N ARG A 161 -12.98 -11.15 -5.70
CA ARG A 161 -13.19 -11.69 -7.04
C ARG A 161 -14.44 -11.09 -7.69
N LYS A 162 -14.45 -10.97 -9.01
CA LYS A 162 -15.66 -10.61 -9.79
C LYS A 162 -16.50 -11.83 -10.18
N ASN A 163 -15.91 -13.03 -10.14
CA ASN A 163 -16.58 -14.29 -10.46
C ASN A 163 -16.30 -15.34 -9.38
N ILE A 164 -17.29 -16.18 -9.10
CA ILE A 164 -17.19 -17.27 -8.13
C ILE A 164 -16.27 -18.37 -8.67
N LYS A 165 -15.34 -18.85 -7.86
CA LYS A 165 -14.66 -20.13 -8.08
C LYS A 165 -15.14 -21.15 -7.06
N VAL A 166 -15.64 -22.28 -7.54
CA VAL A 166 -16.17 -23.40 -6.72
C VAL A 166 -15.15 -23.90 -5.68
N THR A 167 -13.86 -23.63 -5.89
CA THR A 167 -12.75 -24.04 -5.03
C THR A 167 -12.60 -23.26 -3.72
N GLU A 168 -13.35 -22.17 -3.50
CA GLU A 168 -13.14 -21.25 -2.35
C GLU A 168 -14.11 -21.47 -1.17
N GLY A 169 -14.97 -22.49 -1.24
CA GLY A 169 -15.91 -22.86 -0.20
C GLY A 169 -17.07 -21.86 -0.05
N SER A 170 -17.51 -21.59 1.18
CA SER A 170 -18.60 -20.63 1.45
C SER A 170 -18.16 -19.20 1.15
N THR A 171 -18.91 -18.50 0.31
CA THR A 171 -18.64 -17.13 -0.11
C THR A 171 -19.78 -16.18 0.27
N VAL A 172 -19.43 -14.90 0.43
CA VAL A 172 -20.35 -13.77 0.47
C VAL A 172 -20.32 -13.11 -0.89
N ASN A 173 -21.49 -12.78 -1.43
CA ASN A 173 -21.64 -12.13 -2.73
C ASN A 173 -22.40 -10.82 -2.58
N ILE A 174 -21.91 -9.76 -3.21
CA ILE A 174 -22.59 -8.46 -3.26
C ILE A 174 -22.65 -7.96 -4.68
N ASN A 175 -23.78 -7.34 -5.04
CA ASN A 175 -23.93 -6.65 -6.31
C ASN A 175 -23.63 -5.16 -6.13
N TYR A 176 -22.86 -4.58 -7.04
CA TYR A 176 -22.51 -3.17 -7.03
C TYR A 176 -22.58 -2.59 -8.44
N ILE A 177 -22.74 -1.27 -8.54
CA ILE A 177 -22.70 -0.57 -9.82
C ILE A 177 -21.27 -0.11 -10.07
N SER A 178 -20.64 -0.64 -11.12
CA SER A 178 -19.29 -0.21 -11.50
C SER A 178 -19.31 1.23 -11.98
N GLY A 179 -18.48 2.09 -11.37
CA GLY A 179 -18.38 3.50 -11.76
C GLY A 179 -17.86 3.70 -13.19
N SER A 180 -17.16 2.69 -13.73
CA SER A 180 -16.57 2.75 -15.08
C SER A 180 -17.55 2.31 -16.15
N THR A 181 -18.28 1.22 -15.93
CA THR A 181 -19.19 0.66 -16.95
C THR A 181 -20.66 1.02 -16.74
N LYS A 182 -21.04 1.53 -15.55
CA LYS A 182 -22.43 1.71 -15.11
C LYS A 182 -23.27 0.42 -15.16
N ILE A 183 -22.62 -0.74 -15.22
CA ILE A 183 -23.26 -2.07 -15.22
C ILE A 183 -23.21 -2.63 -13.80
N ILE A 184 -24.25 -3.39 -13.44
CA ILE A 184 -24.28 -4.18 -12.20
C ILE A 184 -23.26 -5.31 -12.33
N GLN A 185 -22.29 -5.34 -11.41
CA GLN A 185 -21.30 -6.39 -11.29
C GLN A 185 -21.46 -7.08 -9.93
N THR A 186 -21.06 -8.33 -9.86
CA THR A 186 -21.01 -9.08 -8.60
C THR A 186 -19.57 -9.13 -8.11
N MET A 187 -19.40 -9.02 -6.80
CA MET A 187 -18.15 -9.31 -6.12
C MET A 187 -18.34 -10.47 -5.15
N SER A 188 -17.32 -11.30 -5.01
CA SER A 188 -17.32 -12.51 -4.17
C SER A 188 -16.07 -12.57 -3.31
N LEU A 189 -16.25 -12.95 -2.05
CA LEU A 189 -15.16 -13.20 -1.10
C LEU A 189 -15.46 -14.42 -0.22
N SER A 190 -14.46 -15.27 0.02
CA SER A 190 -14.60 -16.42 0.92
C SER A 190 -14.81 -15.96 2.37
N ARG A 191 -15.73 -16.59 3.10
CA ARG A 191 -15.98 -16.29 4.54
C ARG A 191 -14.74 -16.48 5.42
N LYS A 192 -13.76 -17.25 4.96
CA LYS A 192 -12.49 -17.50 5.67
C LYS A 192 -11.41 -16.45 5.39
N ALA A 193 -11.66 -15.51 4.47
CA ALA A 193 -10.64 -14.57 4.00
C ALA A 193 -10.27 -13.50 5.04
N LEU A 194 -11.23 -13.09 5.87
CA LEU A 194 -11.07 -12.05 6.87
C LEU A 194 -11.52 -12.55 8.24
N ARG A 195 -10.84 -12.08 9.28
CA ARG A 195 -11.28 -12.25 10.67
C ARG A 195 -12.26 -11.14 11.02
N GLU A 196 -13.33 -11.46 11.73
CA GLU A 196 -14.25 -10.47 12.29
C GLU A 196 -13.52 -9.45 13.18
N MET A 197 -14.07 -8.23 13.25
CA MET A 197 -13.52 -7.09 14.01
C MET A 197 -12.10 -6.68 13.61
N SER A 198 -11.62 -7.13 12.44
CA SER A 198 -10.35 -6.66 11.89
C SER A 198 -10.51 -5.29 11.23
N LYS A 199 -9.37 -4.62 11.02
CA LYS A 199 -9.29 -3.35 10.29
C LYS A 199 -8.66 -3.56 8.92
N VAL A 200 -9.34 -3.09 7.88
CA VAL A 200 -8.86 -3.21 6.50
C VAL A 200 -8.47 -1.88 5.90
N LEU A 201 -7.45 -1.92 5.04
CA LEU A 201 -7.11 -0.85 4.11
C LEU A 201 -7.51 -1.28 2.69
N ILE A 202 -8.41 -0.53 2.05
CA ILE A 202 -8.75 -0.76 0.64
C ILE A 202 -7.70 -0.09 -0.24
N ILE A 203 -7.17 -0.80 -1.25
CA ILE A 203 -6.28 -0.25 -2.28
C ILE A 203 -6.86 -0.53 -3.67
N ASP A 204 -6.99 0.51 -4.50
CA ASP A 204 -7.49 0.40 -5.88
C ASP A 204 -6.67 1.24 -6.87
N ASP A 205 -6.71 0.89 -8.16
CA ASP A 205 -5.93 1.63 -9.18
C ASP A 205 -6.64 2.90 -9.67
N PHE A 206 -7.96 2.87 -9.85
CA PHE A 206 -8.67 3.98 -10.47
C PHE A 206 -10.08 4.17 -9.93
N MET A 207 -10.40 5.39 -9.48
CA MET A 207 -11.70 5.73 -8.93
C MET A 207 -12.39 6.88 -9.66
N LYS A 208 -13.49 6.57 -10.37
CA LYS A 208 -14.38 7.57 -10.96
C LYS A 208 -15.44 8.07 -9.97
N GLY A 209 -16.58 7.38 -9.88
CA GLY A 209 -17.66 7.71 -8.94
C GLY A 209 -17.55 7.03 -7.56
N GLY A 210 -16.65 6.05 -7.41
CA GLY A 210 -16.48 5.30 -6.15
C GLY A 210 -17.41 4.09 -5.98
N GLY A 211 -18.15 3.68 -7.01
CA GLY A 211 -19.12 2.57 -6.91
C GLY A 211 -18.48 1.23 -6.54
N THR A 212 -17.30 0.92 -7.08
CA THR A 212 -16.53 -0.27 -6.71
C THR A 212 -16.12 -0.24 -5.24
N VAL A 213 -15.51 0.86 -4.80
CA VAL A 213 -15.11 1.04 -3.39
C VAL A 213 -16.32 0.94 -2.47
N ARG A 214 -17.45 1.56 -2.82
CA ARG A 214 -18.70 1.45 -2.07
C ARG A 214 -19.17 0.01 -1.91
N GLY A 215 -19.14 -0.78 -2.99
CA GLY A 215 -19.46 -2.21 -2.92
C GLY A 215 -18.49 -2.98 -2.02
N ILE A 216 -17.19 -2.61 -1.99
CA ILE A 216 -16.22 -3.21 -1.06
C ILE A 216 -16.57 -2.85 0.38
N TYR A 217 -16.97 -1.60 0.68
CA TYR A 217 -17.44 -1.23 2.02
C TYR A 217 -18.62 -2.09 2.46
N GLU A 218 -19.64 -2.24 1.61
CA GLU A 218 -20.80 -3.12 1.87
C GLU A 218 -20.35 -4.57 2.08
N MET A 219 -19.33 -5.03 1.35
CA MET A 219 -18.75 -6.36 1.56
C MET A 219 -18.03 -6.48 2.89
N MET A 220 -17.32 -5.46 3.36
CA MET A 220 -16.67 -5.51 4.67
C MET A 220 -17.69 -5.48 5.82
N GLU A 221 -18.84 -4.81 5.64
CA GLU A 221 -19.95 -4.81 6.60
C GLU A 221 -20.49 -6.24 6.83
N GLU A 222 -20.65 -7.05 5.76
CA GLU A 222 -21.07 -8.46 5.85
C GLU A 222 -20.08 -9.36 6.63
N PHE A 223 -18.82 -8.92 6.79
CA PHE A 223 -17.79 -9.62 7.56
C PHE A 223 -17.60 -9.03 8.97
N ASN A 224 -18.37 -8.00 9.34
CA ASN A 224 -18.19 -7.25 10.59
C ASN A 224 -16.74 -6.71 10.73
N VAL A 225 -16.24 -6.09 9.64
CA VAL A 225 -14.88 -5.59 9.50
C VAL A 225 -14.89 -4.07 9.32
N GLU A 226 -13.97 -3.37 9.98
CA GLU A 226 -13.82 -1.91 9.89
C GLU A 226 -12.97 -1.53 8.68
N VAL A 227 -13.49 -0.64 7.82
CA VAL A 227 -12.65 0.02 6.79
C VAL A 227 -11.93 1.22 7.39
N ALA A 228 -10.66 1.03 7.74
CA ALA A 228 -9.83 2.09 8.34
C ALA A 228 -9.41 3.16 7.31
N GLY A 229 -9.39 2.82 6.02
CA GLY A 229 -9.10 3.78 4.96
C GLY A 229 -9.21 3.21 3.56
N THR A 230 -9.13 4.09 2.57
CA THR A 230 -9.08 3.74 1.16
C THR A 230 -7.97 4.53 0.49
N GLY A 231 -7.01 3.84 -0.13
CA GLY A 231 -6.01 4.43 -1.01
C GLY A 231 -6.36 4.13 -2.47
N VAL A 232 -6.34 5.14 -3.33
CA VAL A 232 -6.50 4.94 -4.79
C VAL A 232 -5.36 5.60 -5.56
N LEU A 233 -4.84 4.96 -6.59
CA LEU A 233 -3.74 5.57 -7.36
C LEU A 233 -4.22 6.87 -8.04
N ILE A 234 -5.32 6.79 -8.79
CA ILE A 234 -5.94 7.94 -9.46
C ILE A 234 -7.41 8.06 -9.05
N SER A 235 -7.84 9.27 -8.69
CA SER A 235 -9.26 9.61 -8.64
C SER A 235 -9.60 10.65 -9.72
N THR A 236 -10.82 10.64 -10.23
CA THR A 236 -11.29 11.71 -11.14
C THR A 236 -11.73 12.93 -10.34
N MET A 237 -11.62 14.14 -10.90
CA MET A 237 -12.20 15.35 -10.29
C MET A 237 -13.74 15.31 -10.35
N SER A 238 -14.29 14.92 -11.51
CA SER A 238 -15.74 14.78 -11.70
C SER A 238 -16.19 13.31 -11.61
N PRO A 239 -17.29 12.99 -10.88
CA PRO A 239 -18.12 13.91 -10.10
C PRO A 239 -17.40 14.38 -8.83
N GLU A 240 -17.66 15.62 -8.37
CA GLU A 240 -17.07 16.14 -7.12
C GLU A 240 -17.47 15.28 -5.92
N LYS A 241 -18.78 14.98 -5.79
CA LYS A 241 -19.28 14.11 -4.74
C LYS A 241 -19.10 12.65 -5.13
N LYS A 242 -18.16 11.99 -4.48
CA LYS A 242 -17.96 10.54 -4.58
C LYS A 242 -18.97 9.78 -3.73
N LEU A 243 -19.14 8.48 -4.02
CA LEU A 243 -19.96 7.57 -3.21
C LEU A 243 -19.30 7.18 -1.87
N VAL A 244 -18.03 7.55 -1.69
CA VAL A 244 -17.23 7.28 -0.49
C VAL A 244 -16.50 8.55 -0.05
N ASN A 245 -16.46 8.82 1.25
CA ASN A 245 -15.88 10.05 1.80
C ASN A 245 -14.47 9.85 2.37
N ASN A 246 -14.14 8.64 2.85
CA ASN A 246 -12.86 8.34 3.48
C ASN A 246 -11.89 7.69 2.48
N TYR A 247 -11.31 8.52 1.60
CA TYR A 247 -10.30 8.06 0.65
C TYR A 247 -9.14 9.05 0.49
N THR A 248 -7.98 8.54 0.13
CA THR A 248 -6.80 9.30 -0.29
C THR A 248 -6.42 8.85 -1.69
N SER A 249 -6.38 9.77 -2.65
CA SER A 249 -5.79 9.52 -3.96
C SER A 249 -4.37 10.05 -4.06
N LEU A 250 -3.48 9.38 -4.80
CA LEU A 250 -2.13 9.92 -5.05
C LEU A 250 -2.09 10.93 -6.20
N MET A 251 -3.00 10.78 -7.17
CA MET A 251 -3.14 11.67 -8.31
C MET A 251 -4.62 11.96 -8.59
N ILE A 252 -4.91 13.13 -9.17
CA ILE A 252 -6.25 13.56 -9.54
C ILE A 252 -6.29 13.82 -11.04
N LEU A 253 -7.11 13.03 -11.75
CA LEU A 253 -7.42 13.22 -13.16
C LEU A 253 -8.52 14.28 -13.28
N LYS A 254 -8.15 15.48 -13.72
CA LYS A 254 -9.10 16.58 -13.92
C LYS A 254 -9.92 16.39 -15.18
N ASP A 255 -9.25 16.11 -16.29
CA ASP A 255 -9.90 15.98 -17.59
C ASP A 255 -9.09 15.11 -18.57
N VAL A 256 -9.80 14.51 -19.51
CA VAL A 256 -9.24 13.78 -20.66
C VAL A 256 -9.94 14.32 -21.91
N ASP A 257 -9.24 15.20 -22.62
CA ASP A 257 -9.70 15.79 -23.86
C ASP A 257 -9.28 14.89 -25.03
N GLU A 258 -10.21 14.05 -25.48
CA GLU A 258 -9.99 13.10 -26.58
C GLU A 258 -9.78 13.83 -27.93
N GLU A 259 -10.37 15.02 -28.11
CA GLU A 259 -10.28 15.80 -29.36
C GLU A 259 -8.91 16.49 -29.51
N ASN A 260 -8.49 17.21 -28.47
CA ASN A 260 -7.19 17.89 -28.45
C ASN A 260 -6.03 16.98 -27.98
N ARG A 261 -6.33 15.70 -27.71
CA ARG A 261 -5.40 14.69 -27.23
C ARG A 261 -4.61 15.13 -25.98
N LYS A 262 -5.30 15.67 -24.99
CA LYS A 262 -4.69 16.22 -23.77
C LYS A 262 -5.22 15.52 -22.52
N ILE A 263 -4.33 15.19 -21.59
CA ILE A 263 -4.66 14.63 -20.28
C ILE A 263 -4.23 15.64 -19.21
N ASP A 264 -5.18 16.15 -18.42
CA ASP A 264 -4.91 16.98 -17.24
C ASP A 264 -4.91 16.11 -15.99
N LEU A 265 -3.72 15.69 -15.58
CA LEU A 265 -3.46 14.86 -14.41
C LEU A 265 -2.51 15.61 -13.47
N ILE A 266 -2.89 15.73 -12.21
CA ILE A 266 -2.08 16.41 -11.19
C ILE A 266 -1.75 15.49 -10.02
N SER A 267 -0.60 15.72 -9.40
CA SER A 267 -0.22 15.07 -8.15
C SER A 267 -1.08 15.60 -7.00
N ASN A 268 -1.50 14.69 -6.11
CA ASN A 268 -2.22 15.02 -4.88
C ASN A 268 -1.30 15.06 -3.65
N PHE A 269 0.02 15.15 -3.87
CA PHE A 269 1.06 15.07 -2.85
C PHE A 269 0.81 15.95 -1.61
N GLU A 270 0.44 17.22 -1.81
CA GLU A 270 0.25 18.20 -0.72
C GLU A 270 -0.90 17.84 0.23
N TYR A 271 -1.77 16.90 -0.17
CA TYR A 271 -2.92 16.47 0.63
C TYR A 271 -2.67 15.17 1.40
N LEU A 272 -1.51 14.52 1.24
CA LEU A 272 -1.16 13.30 1.95
C LEU A 272 -0.90 13.58 3.44
N ASN A 273 -1.52 12.79 4.33
CA ASN A 273 -1.48 13.05 5.78
C ASN A 273 -0.07 12.88 6.37
N HIS A 274 0.71 11.90 5.89
CA HIS A 274 2.09 11.71 6.37
C HIS A 274 3.02 12.88 6.00
N ILE A 275 2.66 13.67 4.99
CA ILE A 275 3.38 14.91 4.62
C ILE A 275 3.03 16.05 5.59
N LYS A 276 1.78 16.11 6.07
CA LYS A 276 1.31 17.14 7.02
C LYS A 276 1.78 16.93 8.47
N LYS A 277 2.14 15.70 8.84
CA LYS A 277 2.55 15.33 10.21
C LYS A 277 4.04 15.54 10.53
N ASN A 278 4.86 15.79 9.51
CA ASN A 278 6.30 16.10 9.61
C ASN A 278 6.54 17.57 9.27
#